data_AF-A0A4R8PW05-F1
#
_entry.id   AF-A0A4R8PW05-F1
#
_cell.length_a   1.000
_cell.length_b   1.000
_cell.length_c   1.000
_cell.angle_alpha   90.00
_cell.angle_beta   90.00
_cell.angle_gamma   90.00
#
_symmetry.space_group_name_H-M   'P 1'
#
loop_
_entity.id
_entity.type
_entity.pdbx_description
1 polymer ?
#
loop_
_entity_poly.entity_id
_entity_poly.type
_entity_poly.pdbx_seq_one_letter_code
_entity_poly.pdbx_strand_id
1 'polypeptide(L)'
;MAHMFANAYADQMADVKLHPSNEYYDTQLTGKVNTSGSATLQFEESHLGTTYASLRHLIVKAVTTSVSRTATRLTKTRSMHVVKPGDFKPGMVTYLTTVDEDVDVPRSFSKENEGDYPLESLPPQWGADGWFDDTIQAEGFCPNVVTHNDKTLSNMMAHDENIKLSVIGLTIYARSKPFAQGAMRLASYAKTAFSSSKFVLKTFKKAGGNRMEHLADEMRAQALCKAFALEFNALLGSGHEPLDFIVTTALRRGGAGDDGCVSLEPYIPGEYVKYSSNCGMVEPSDGDINRAAQAFSHFTFERSWGSFLVSDLQGVGRNLTDPVIHTKDENRFLFNDNNLGEDGFKFFFTTHECNEICRKLDLQTTKEQCAAGDFRFREDWPTMNTTVCCSSKLCRKIIQLARAKKSPDFAGHFWCEECWPQLKLFAETEYCNEGNSSHEFDVSRFFYESQGQPVPQKCREHRQADPSVSSASAVGGSLWNRSKTAGSLSRESVSGRTWGY
;
A
#
# COMPACT_ATOMS: atom_id res chain seq x y z
N MET A 1 -6.96 7.52 -33.32
CA MET A 1 -6.55 7.35 -31.90
C MET A 1 -6.57 8.68 -31.15
N ALA A 2 -5.91 9.75 -31.64
CA ALA A 2 -5.95 11.07 -30.99
C ALA A 2 -7.36 11.64 -30.76
N HIS A 3 -8.25 11.56 -31.76
CA HIS A 3 -9.65 12.00 -31.62
C HIS A 3 -10.43 11.20 -30.56
N MET A 4 -10.23 9.88 -30.47
CA MET A 4 -10.86 9.06 -29.43
C MET A 4 -10.33 9.40 -28.03
N PHE A 5 -9.03 9.70 -27.94
CA PHE A 5 -8.40 10.15 -26.70
C PHE A 5 -8.96 11.52 -26.28
N ALA A 6 -9.05 12.49 -27.20
CA ALA A 6 -9.63 13.80 -26.93
C ALA A 6 -11.09 13.70 -26.42
N ASN A 7 -11.92 12.88 -27.05
CA ASN A 7 -13.33 12.72 -26.64
C ASN A 7 -13.45 12.06 -25.25
N ALA A 8 -12.66 11.02 -24.96
CA ALA A 8 -12.69 10.36 -23.66
C ALA A 8 -12.25 11.27 -22.49
N TYR A 9 -11.45 12.29 -22.76
CA TYR A 9 -10.98 13.26 -21.77
C TYR A 9 -11.83 14.53 -21.71
N ALA A 10 -12.46 14.95 -22.82
CA ALA A 10 -13.48 16.00 -22.82
C ALA A 10 -14.64 15.64 -21.89
N ASP A 11 -15.03 14.36 -21.84
CA ASP A 11 -16.04 13.82 -20.92
C ASP A 11 -15.62 13.89 -19.43
N GLN A 12 -14.32 14.06 -19.14
CA GLN A 12 -13.77 14.16 -17.78
C GLN A 12 -13.40 15.59 -17.35
N MET A 13 -13.95 16.61 -18.04
CA MET A 13 -13.73 18.04 -17.75
C MET A 13 -12.27 18.51 -17.81
N ALA A 14 -11.42 17.81 -18.58
CA ALA A 14 -10.08 18.29 -18.89
C ALA A 14 -10.10 19.18 -20.15
N ASP A 15 -9.48 20.36 -20.10
CA ASP A 15 -9.35 21.29 -21.24
C ASP A 15 -8.27 20.81 -22.22
N VAL A 16 -8.53 19.66 -22.87
CA VAL A 16 -7.65 19.05 -23.89
C VAL A 16 -8.30 19.20 -25.26
N LYS A 17 -7.63 19.91 -26.17
CA LYS A 17 -8.07 20.06 -27.57
C LYS A 17 -7.07 19.39 -28.50
N LEU A 18 -7.57 18.89 -29.62
CA LEU A 18 -6.66 18.55 -30.72
C LEU A 18 -5.90 19.82 -31.13
N HIS A 19 -4.64 19.68 -31.54
CA HIS A 19 -3.92 20.84 -32.10
C HIS A 19 -4.62 21.26 -33.41
N PRO A 20 -4.67 22.55 -33.79
CA PRO A 20 -5.29 23.00 -35.03
C PRO A 20 -4.75 22.33 -36.31
N SER A 21 -3.54 21.78 -36.26
CA SER A 21 -2.93 21.01 -37.35
C SER A 21 -3.36 19.54 -37.41
N ASN A 22 -4.14 19.06 -36.44
CA ASN A 22 -4.63 17.68 -36.41
C ASN A 22 -5.84 17.53 -37.34
N GLU A 23 -5.86 16.48 -38.15
CA GLU A 23 -6.90 16.26 -39.17
C GLU A 23 -8.33 16.14 -38.61
N TYR A 24 -8.49 15.82 -37.32
CA TYR A 24 -9.79 15.72 -36.65
C TYR A 24 -10.17 16.96 -35.82
N TYR A 25 -9.39 18.04 -35.87
CA TYR A 25 -9.65 19.26 -35.11
C TYR A 25 -11.05 19.84 -35.39
N ASP A 26 -11.39 19.99 -36.67
CA ASP A 26 -12.69 20.52 -37.09
C ASP A 26 -13.84 19.55 -36.78
N THR A 27 -13.58 18.23 -36.74
CA THR A 27 -14.57 17.22 -36.35
C THR A 27 -14.97 17.39 -34.87
N GLN A 28 -14.04 17.78 -34.00
CA GLN A 28 -14.31 18.05 -32.58
C GLN A 28 -15.17 19.33 -32.40
N LEU A 29 -14.99 20.33 -33.27
CA LEU A 29 -15.74 21.59 -33.21
C LEU A 29 -17.13 21.51 -33.86
N THR A 30 -17.27 20.69 -34.92
CA THR A 30 -18.45 20.74 -35.82
C THR A 30 -19.23 19.42 -35.91
N GLY A 31 -18.71 18.32 -35.36
CA GLY A 31 -19.38 17.02 -35.32
C GLY A 31 -19.43 16.24 -36.66
N LYS A 32 -18.72 16.68 -37.70
CA LYS A 32 -18.67 15.98 -39.00
C LYS A 32 -17.34 15.25 -39.20
N VAL A 33 -17.42 13.95 -39.50
CA VAL A 33 -16.25 13.07 -39.69
C VAL A 33 -15.78 13.13 -41.14
N ASN A 34 -14.51 13.50 -41.37
CA ASN A 34 -13.84 13.33 -42.65
C ASN A 34 -12.93 12.10 -42.59
N THR A 35 -13.06 11.18 -43.55
CA THR A 35 -12.30 9.92 -43.60
C THR A 35 -11.37 9.89 -44.82
N SER A 36 -10.20 10.52 -44.72
CA SER A 36 -9.02 10.15 -45.53
C SER A 36 -7.77 10.92 -45.07
N GLY A 37 -6.81 10.25 -44.44
CA GLY A 37 -5.52 10.84 -44.08
C GLY A 37 -4.67 9.94 -43.17
N SER A 38 -3.34 10.02 -43.32
CA SER A 38 -2.36 9.35 -42.47
C SER A 38 -2.08 10.25 -41.25
N ALA A 39 -2.71 9.94 -40.12
CA ALA A 39 -2.69 10.80 -38.93
C ALA A 39 -1.38 10.71 -38.15
N THR A 40 -0.74 11.85 -37.91
CA THR A 40 0.30 12.01 -36.87
C THR A 40 -0.38 12.57 -35.60
N LEU A 41 -0.09 11.99 -34.42
CA LEU A 41 -0.76 12.36 -33.16
C LEU A 41 -0.26 13.72 -32.64
N GLN A 42 -1.12 14.73 -32.60
CA GLN A 42 -0.79 16.09 -32.12
C GLN A 42 -1.94 16.69 -31.27
N PHE A 43 -1.60 17.33 -30.15
CA PHE A 43 -2.53 17.97 -29.18
C PHE A 43 -2.01 19.35 -28.76
N GLU A 44 -2.92 20.26 -28.42
CA GLU A 44 -2.58 21.57 -27.83
C GLU A 44 -3.27 21.71 -26.47
N GLU A 45 -2.49 22.14 -25.48
CA GLU A 45 -2.94 22.28 -24.10
C GLU A 45 -3.25 23.76 -23.83
N SER A 46 -4.53 24.09 -23.63
CA SER A 46 -4.90 25.44 -23.23
C SER A 46 -4.61 25.62 -21.73
N HIS A 47 -3.46 26.24 -21.44
CA HIS A 47 -3.09 26.86 -20.16
C HIS A 47 -3.38 26.00 -18.91
N LEU A 48 -2.77 24.82 -18.83
CA LEU A 48 -2.52 24.20 -17.54
C LEU A 48 -1.24 24.83 -16.96
N GLY A 49 -1.39 25.63 -15.91
CA GLY A 49 -0.29 26.16 -15.09
C GLY A 49 0.43 25.07 -14.29
N THR A 50 0.76 23.95 -14.92
CA THR A 50 1.36 22.77 -14.28
C THR A 50 2.54 22.24 -15.09
N THR A 51 3.55 21.74 -14.39
CA THR A 51 4.78 21.22 -14.98
C THR A 51 4.56 19.90 -15.71
N TYR A 52 5.40 19.60 -16.72
CA TYR A 52 5.44 18.32 -17.47
C TYR A 52 5.37 17.05 -16.59
N ALA A 53 5.89 17.11 -15.36
CA ALA A 53 5.83 16.02 -14.39
C ALA A 53 4.39 15.68 -13.95
N SER A 54 3.51 16.67 -13.85
CA SER A 54 2.10 16.48 -13.46
C SER A 54 1.29 15.82 -14.58
N LEU A 55 1.58 16.17 -15.84
CA LEU A 55 1.03 15.51 -17.03
C LEU A 55 1.53 14.07 -17.16
N ARG A 56 2.81 13.82 -16.89
CA ARG A 56 3.36 12.46 -16.82
C ARG A 56 2.63 11.61 -15.77
N HIS A 57 2.33 12.18 -14.60
CA HIS A 57 1.56 11.49 -13.55
C HIS A 57 0.13 11.12 -13.98
N LEU A 58 -0.54 11.99 -14.73
CA LEU A 58 -1.89 11.72 -15.22
C LEU A 58 -1.89 10.60 -16.28
N ILE A 59 -0.92 10.62 -17.20
CA ILE A 59 -0.72 9.60 -18.23
C ILE A 59 -0.38 8.24 -17.59
N VAL A 60 0.53 8.20 -16.61
CA VAL A 60 0.88 6.97 -15.89
C VAL A 60 -0.34 6.37 -15.18
N LYS A 61 -1.16 7.19 -14.50
CA LYS A 61 -2.38 6.73 -13.82
C LYS A 61 -3.40 6.10 -14.79
N ALA A 62 -3.59 6.70 -15.97
CA ALA A 62 -4.49 6.20 -17.00
C ALA A 62 -3.97 4.92 -17.67
N VAL A 63 -2.67 4.86 -17.99
CA VAL A 63 -2.01 3.68 -18.58
C VAL A 63 -2.06 2.50 -17.61
N THR A 64 -1.83 2.72 -16.31
CA THR A 64 -1.89 1.64 -15.30
C THR A 64 -3.27 0.99 -15.26
N THR A 65 -4.34 1.79 -15.33
CA THR A 65 -5.73 1.31 -15.34
C THR A 65 -6.07 0.52 -16.64
N SER A 66 -5.41 0.85 -17.75
CA SER A 66 -5.62 0.18 -19.05
C SER A 66 -4.74 -1.07 -19.25
N VAL A 67 -3.54 -1.11 -18.66
CA VAL A 67 -2.64 -2.28 -18.72
C VAL A 67 -3.18 -3.44 -17.87
N SER A 68 -3.77 -3.15 -16.71
CA SER A 68 -4.48 -4.16 -15.89
C SER A 68 -5.55 -4.91 -16.68
N ARG A 69 -6.31 -4.23 -17.56
CA ARG A 69 -7.33 -4.84 -18.44
C ARG A 69 -6.75 -5.67 -19.59
N THR A 70 -5.53 -5.37 -20.02
CA THR A 70 -4.86 -6.04 -21.16
C THR A 70 -4.13 -7.29 -20.69
N ALA A 71 -3.57 -7.29 -19.47
CA ALA A 71 -2.99 -8.47 -18.83
C ALA A 71 -4.02 -9.61 -18.66
N THR A 72 -5.28 -9.27 -18.31
CA THR A 72 -6.41 -10.23 -18.22
C THR A 72 -6.69 -11.00 -19.51
N ARG A 73 -6.32 -10.45 -20.68
CA ARG A 73 -6.54 -11.11 -21.98
C ARG A 73 -5.40 -12.01 -22.43
N LEU A 74 -4.16 -11.76 -21.97
CA LEU A 74 -2.97 -12.46 -22.47
C LEU A 74 -2.64 -13.75 -21.69
N THR A 75 -3.20 -13.96 -20.50
CA THR A 75 -2.97 -15.15 -19.67
C THR A 75 -3.84 -16.36 -20.03
N LYS A 76 -4.84 -16.19 -20.91
CA LYS A 76 -5.74 -17.26 -21.38
C LYS A 76 -5.05 -18.37 -22.21
N THR A 77 -3.74 -18.26 -22.47
CA THR A 77 -3.00 -19.10 -23.44
C THR A 77 -1.86 -19.94 -22.86
N ARG A 78 -1.72 -20.12 -21.54
CA ARG A 78 -0.71 -21.04 -20.97
C ARG A 78 -1.34 -22.21 -20.21
N SER A 79 -1.22 -23.40 -20.80
CA SER A 79 -1.64 -24.69 -20.24
C SER A 79 -0.74 -25.12 -19.08
N MET A 80 -1.34 -25.59 -17.99
CA MET A 80 -0.67 -26.06 -16.76
C MET A 80 -0.39 -27.57 -16.80
N HIS A 81 0.71 -28.01 -16.19
CA HIS A 81 0.97 -29.41 -15.86
C HIS A 81 0.73 -29.66 -14.36
N VAL A 82 0.03 -30.77 -14.08
CA VAL A 82 -0.45 -31.18 -12.75
C VAL A 82 0.54 -32.17 -12.12
N VAL A 83 0.89 -31.98 -10.84
CA VAL A 83 1.66 -32.94 -10.03
C VAL A 83 0.75 -33.63 -9.02
N LYS A 84 0.94 -34.95 -8.80
CA LYS A 84 0.12 -35.81 -7.93
C LYS A 84 0.78 -36.09 -6.57
N PRO A 85 0.01 -36.41 -5.52
CA PRO A 85 0.49 -36.45 -4.14
C PRO A 85 0.97 -37.85 -3.73
N GLY A 86 2.12 -37.92 -3.06
CA GLY A 86 2.60 -39.12 -2.39
C GLY A 86 4.10 -39.07 -2.15
N ASP A 87 4.53 -38.47 -1.03
CA ASP A 87 5.75 -38.83 -0.29
C ASP A 87 5.88 -37.91 0.95
N PHE A 88 5.41 -38.39 2.11
CA PHE A 88 5.79 -37.83 3.41
C PHE A 88 6.19 -38.98 4.34
N LYS A 89 7.36 -38.87 4.99
CA LYS A 89 7.73 -39.68 6.15
C LYS A 89 8.12 -38.80 7.34
N PRO A 90 7.75 -39.17 8.59
CA PRO A 90 7.93 -38.31 9.75
C PRO A 90 9.18 -38.65 10.57
N GLY A 91 9.84 -37.61 11.11
CA GLY A 91 10.67 -37.69 12.31
C GLY A 91 12.13 -37.26 12.15
N MET A 92 12.45 -36.03 12.57
CA MET A 92 13.54 -35.74 13.54
C MET A 92 13.57 -34.23 13.84
N VAL A 93 13.31 -33.89 15.11
CA VAL A 93 13.47 -32.55 15.67
C VAL A 93 14.89 -32.43 16.22
N THR A 94 15.62 -31.41 15.81
CA THR A 94 16.80 -30.88 16.52
C THR A 94 16.78 -29.36 16.49
N TYR A 95 17.00 -28.77 17.66
CA TYR A 95 16.90 -27.34 17.97
C TYR A 95 18.04 -26.49 17.37
N LEU A 96 17.70 -25.24 17.05
CA LEU A 96 18.53 -24.02 17.02
C LEU A 96 19.70 -23.95 16.03
N THR A 97 19.39 -23.46 14.83
CA THR A 97 20.09 -22.33 14.16
C THR A 97 19.10 -21.71 13.18
N THR A 98 19.14 -20.38 13.06
CA THR A 98 18.45 -19.56 12.02
C THR A 98 18.18 -20.35 10.75
N VAL A 99 16.92 -20.70 10.51
CA VAL A 99 16.50 -21.52 9.38
C VAL A 99 16.47 -20.64 8.13
N ASP A 100 17.40 -20.92 7.22
CA ASP A 100 17.37 -20.55 5.81
C ASP A 100 15.96 -20.73 5.23
N GLU A 101 15.52 -19.79 4.39
CA GLU A 101 14.28 -19.87 3.61
C GLU A 101 14.31 -20.98 2.53
N ASP A 102 14.99 -22.08 2.78
CA ASP A 102 15.06 -23.26 1.91
C ASP A 102 14.05 -24.31 2.38
N VAL A 103 12.82 -24.25 1.86
CA VAL A 103 12.01 -25.46 1.63
C VAL A 103 11.33 -25.39 0.25
N ASP A 104 11.95 -26.14 -0.67
CA ASP A 104 11.39 -26.79 -1.88
C ASP A 104 10.81 -25.95 -3.03
N VAL A 105 11.71 -25.40 -3.85
CA VAL A 105 11.47 -25.17 -5.28
C VAL A 105 12.14 -26.29 -6.09
N PRO A 106 11.48 -26.93 -7.09
CA PRO A 106 12.10 -27.97 -7.90
C PRO A 106 13.39 -27.49 -8.59
N ARG A 107 14.46 -28.26 -8.41
CA ARG A 107 15.80 -28.06 -9.00
C ARG A 107 15.77 -27.86 -10.52
N SER A 108 15.70 -26.62 -10.98
CA SER A 108 16.25 -26.19 -12.28
C SER A 108 16.41 -24.67 -12.37
N PHE A 109 17.17 -24.06 -11.46
CA PHE A 109 17.71 -22.72 -11.68
C PHE A 109 19.20 -22.73 -11.36
N SER A 110 19.99 -22.36 -12.37
CA SER A 110 21.45 -22.41 -12.37
C SER A 110 22.06 -21.48 -11.32
N LYS A 111 23.04 -22.05 -10.62
CA LYS A 111 23.75 -21.57 -9.42
C LYS A 111 24.79 -20.48 -9.70
N GLU A 112 24.47 -19.51 -10.56
CA GLU A 112 25.39 -18.44 -10.95
C GLU A 112 24.82 -17.10 -10.48
N ASN A 113 25.46 -16.49 -9.47
CA ASN A 113 25.14 -15.22 -8.77
C ASN A 113 24.42 -15.29 -7.40
N GLU A 114 24.72 -16.29 -6.57
CA GLU A 114 24.62 -16.13 -5.10
C GLU A 114 25.94 -15.56 -4.56
N GLY A 115 26.16 -14.27 -4.82
CA GLY A 115 27.24 -13.54 -4.14
C GLY A 115 26.74 -13.07 -2.78
N ASP A 116 27.42 -13.46 -1.70
CA ASP A 116 27.14 -12.94 -0.37
C ASP A 116 27.48 -11.43 -0.34
N TYR A 117 26.46 -10.57 -0.20
CA TYR A 117 26.66 -9.12 -0.26
C TYR A 117 27.30 -8.63 1.04
N PRO A 118 28.34 -7.79 1.01
CA PRO A 118 28.99 -7.32 2.22
C PRO A 118 28.02 -6.45 3.03
N LEU A 119 27.65 -6.94 4.23
CA LEU A 119 26.68 -6.28 5.10
C LEU A 119 27.35 -5.26 6.04
N GLU A 120 26.58 -4.25 6.46
CA GLU A 120 26.96 -3.32 7.52
C GLU A 120 27.20 -4.08 8.82
N SER A 121 28.38 -3.87 9.41
CA SER A 121 28.77 -4.46 10.69
C SER A 121 28.68 -3.48 11.85
N LEU A 122 28.50 -2.18 11.55
CA LEU A 122 28.44 -1.12 12.54
C LEU A 122 26.97 -0.74 12.85
N PRO A 123 26.67 -0.32 14.09
CA PRO A 123 25.38 0.24 14.44
C PRO A 123 25.03 1.46 13.56
N PRO A 124 23.73 1.70 13.28
CA PRO A 124 23.32 2.79 12.41
C PRO A 124 23.59 4.17 13.02
N GLN A 125 24.19 5.06 12.24
CA GLN A 125 24.58 6.43 12.66
C GLN A 125 23.62 7.48 12.09
N TRP A 126 22.35 7.40 12.47
CA TRP A 126 21.24 8.20 11.90
C TRP A 126 21.47 9.73 11.86
N GLY A 127 22.23 10.27 12.81
CA GLY A 127 22.49 11.71 12.95
C GLY A 127 23.88 12.16 12.49
N ALA A 128 24.72 11.25 11.97
CA ALA A 128 26.06 11.61 11.51
C ALA A 128 26.01 12.21 10.10
N ASP A 129 26.64 13.37 9.93
CA ASP A 129 26.73 14.05 8.64
C ASP A 129 27.50 13.18 7.63
N GLY A 130 26.99 13.10 6.41
CA GLY A 130 27.58 12.30 5.34
C GLY A 130 27.52 10.78 5.55
N TRP A 131 26.86 10.28 6.61
CA TRP A 131 26.72 8.83 6.80
C TRP A 131 25.86 8.20 5.71
N PHE A 132 24.78 8.84 5.28
CA PHE A 132 24.04 8.43 4.08
C PHE A 132 24.82 8.90 2.84
N ASP A 133 25.45 7.95 2.16
CA ASP A 133 26.39 8.16 1.07
C ASP A 133 25.76 8.01 -0.33
N ASP A 134 24.48 7.65 -0.38
CA ASP A 134 23.70 7.57 -1.62
C ASP A 134 22.49 8.50 -1.55
N THR A 135 22.24 9.23 -2.65
CA THR A 135 21.09 10.14 -2.79
C THR A 135 20.29 9.73 -4.01
N ILE A 136 19.05 9.31 -3.75
CA ILE A 136 18.16 8.75 -4.76
C ILE A 136 16.97 9.69 -4.93
N GLN A 137 16.79 10.18 -6.15
CA GLN A 137 15.52 10.76 -6.56
C GLN A 137 14.59 9.63 -6.97
N ALA A 138 13.40 9.55 -6.41
CA ALA A 138 12.48 8.47 -6.68
C ALA A 138 11.03 8.93 -6.81
N GLU A 139 10.28 8.27 -7.67
CA GLU A 139 8.84 8.50 -7.83
C GLU A 139 8.09 7.17 -7.90
N GLY A 140 6.86 7.14 -7.41
CA GLY A 140 6.05 5.94 -7.48
C GLY A 140 4.76 6.06 -6.68
N PHE A 141 4.41 5.02 -5.95
CA PHE A 141 3.12 4.85 -5.34
C PHE A 141 3.22 4.57 -3.83
N CYS A 142 2.28 5.13 -3.07
CA CYS A 142 2.08 4.82 -1.65
C CYS A 142 0.59 4.54 -1.35
N PRO A 143 0.26 3.88 -0.22
CA PRO A 143 -1.13 3.61 0.14
C PRO A 143 -1.94 4.89 0.42
N ASN A 144 -3.10 5.03 -0.22
CA ASN A 144 -4.00 6.17 -0.10
C ASN A 144 -5.34 5.81 0.54
N VAL A 145 -5.30 5.40 1.80
CA VAL A 145 -6.52 5.22 2.59
C VAL A 145 -6.75 6.49 3.42
N VAL A 146 -7.57 7.40 2.90
CA VAL A 146 -7.79 8.72 3.51
C VAL A 146 -8.60 8.61 4.80
N THR A 147 -9.54 7.67 4.86
CA THR A 147 -10.36 7.39 6.06
C THR A 147 -10.76 5.93 6.09
N HIS A 148 -10.46 5.24 7.19
CA HIS A 148 -11.00 3.92 7.46
C HIS A 148 -12.37 4.10 8.12
N ASN A 149 -13.42 3.76 7.39
CA ASN A 149 -14.78 3.60 7.92
C ASN A 149 -15.15 2.11 7.96
N ASP A 150 -16.34 1.83 8.48
CA ASP A 150 -16.96 0.49 8.58
C ASP A 150 -17.04 -0.29 7.26
N LYS A 151 -17.02 0.40 6.11
CA LYS A 151 -17.06 -0.22 4.78
C LYS A 151 -15.68 -0.42 4.14
N THR A 152 -14.62 0.13 4.73
CA THR A 152 -13.31 0.20 4.08
C THR A 152 -12.72 -1.19 3.83
N LEU A 153 -12.70 -2.07 4.84
CA LEU A 153 -12.18 -3.42 4.68
C LEU A 153 -13.01 -4.22 3.67
N SER A 154 -14.34 -4.20 3.78
CA SER A 154 -15.24 -4.88 2.84
C SER A 154 -15.03 -4.42 1.39
N ASN A 155 -14.85 -3.11 1.17
CA ASN A 155 -14.54 -2.58 -0.16
C ASN A 155 -13.18 -3.07 -0.68
N MET A 156 -12.15 -3.10 0.17
CA MET A 156 -10.81 -3.59 -0.20
C MET A 156 -10.80 -5.11 -0.47
N MET A 157 -11.60 -5.88 0.27
CA MET A 157 -11.82 -7.30 0.01
C MET A 157 -12.61 -7.57 -1.26
N ALA A 158 -13.31 -6.58 -1.84
CA ALA A 158 -14.04 -6.74 -3.10
C ALA A 158 -13.11 -6.95 -4.29
N HIS A 159 -12.10 -6.09 -4.39
CA HIS A 159 -11.28 -5.93 -5.58
C HIS A 159 -10.04 -5.09 -5.25
N ASP A 160 -8.89 -5.46 -5.81
CA ASP A 160 -7.63 -4.76 -5.55
C ASP A 160 -7.64 -3.29 -6.01
N GLU A 161 -8.50 -2.92 -6.97
CA GLU A 161 -8.69 -1.53 -7.41
C GLU A 161 -9.30 -0.64 -6.32
N ASN A 162 -9.96 -1.23 -5.32
CA ASN A 162 -10.49 -0.51 -4.17
C ASN A 162 -9.40 -0.21 -3.13
N ILE A 163 -8.23 -0.83 -3.24
CA ILE A 163 -7.03 -0.48 -2.48
C ILE A 163 -6.37 0.70 -3.19
N LYS A 164 -6.83 1.91 -2.85
CA LYS A 164 -6.43 3.14 -3.54
C LYS A 164 -4.97 3.48 -3.26
N LEU A 165 -4.27 3.87 -4.31
CA LEU A 165 -2.89 4.34 -4.27
C LEU A 165 -2.83 5.86 -4.49
N SER A 166 -1.80 6.48 -3.94
CA SER A 166 -1.40 7.86 -4.19
C SER A 166 -0.06 7.83 -4.90
N VAL A 167 0.21 8.88 -5.65
CA VAL A 167 1.54 9.09 -6.20
C VAL A 167 2.38 9.87 -5.20
N ILE A 168 3.67 9.57 -5.15
CA ILE A 168 4.63 10.26 -4.29
C ILE A 168 5.98 10.38 -5.01
N GLY A 169 6.63 11.53 -4.84
CA GLY A 169 8.01 11.78 -5.23
C GLY A 169 8.84 12.07 -3.99
N LEU A 170 10.02 11.46 -3.89
CA LEU A 170 10.89 11.52 -2.71
C LEU A 170 12.34 11.76 -3.13
N THR A 171 13.04 12.57 -2.32
CA THR A 171 14.49 12.51 -2.22
C THR A 171 14.84 11.62 -1.04
N ILE A 172 15.54 10.52 -1.31
CA ILE A 172 15.90 9.51 -0.33
C ILE A 172 17.41 9.54 -0.13
N TYR A 173 17.83 9.67 1.12
CA TYR A 173 19.22 9.51 1.53
C TYR A 173 19.37 8.11 2.10
N ALA A 174 20.19 7.27 1.47
CA ALA A 174 20.35 5.86 1.81
C ALA A 174 21.81 5.50 2.08
N ARG A 175 22.01 4.38 2.79
CA ARG A 175 23.31 3.72 2.86
C ARG A 175 23.50 2.85 1.62
N SER A 176 24.60 3.05 0.93
CA SER A 176 25.04 2.25 -0.22
C SER A 176 25.26 0.79 0.18
N LYS A 177 25.78 0.57 1.38
CA LYS A 177 26.02 -0.76 1.95
C LYS A 177 24.77 -1.23 2.73
N PRO A 178 24.17 -2.38 2.36
CA PRO A 178 23.00 -2.91 3.05
C PRO A 178 23.36 -3.44 4.43
N PHE A 179 22.41 -3.44 5.36
CA PHE A 179 22.59 -4.02 6.70
C PHE A 179 22.00 -5.43 6.83
N ALA A 180 21.10 -5.80 5.92
CA ALA A 180 20.53 -7.13 5.87
C ALA A 180 20.24 -7.54 4.41
N GLN A 181 20.07 -8.84 4.21
CA GLN A 181 19.64 -9.42 2.94
C GLN A 181 18.62 -10.52 3.22
N GLY A 182 17.58 -10.61 2.39
CA GLY A 182 16.69 -11.78 2.30
C GLY A 182 16.98 -12.57 1.03
N ALA A 183 16.10 -13.49 0.65
CA ALA A 183 16.27 -14.29 -0.58
C ALA A 183 16.44 -13.41 -1.84
N MET A 184 15.55 -12.42 -2.04
CA MET A 184 15.50 -11.62 -3.28
C MET A 184 15.97 -10.18 -3.14
N ARG A 185 16.00 -9.64 -1.91
CA ARG A 185 16.16 -8.20 -1.66
C ARG A 185 17.28 -7.91 -0.67
N LEU A 186 17.92 -6.76 -0.84
CA LEU A 186 18.84 -6.15 0.12
C LEU A 186 18.09 -5.06 0.88
N ALA A 187 18.44 -4.85 2.15
CA ALA A 187 17.86 -3.82 3.00
C ALA A 187 18.94 -2.83 3.44
N SER A 188 18.75 -1.56 3.14
CA SER A 188 19.64 -0.45 3.50
C SER A 188 18.95 0.54 4.41
N TYR A 189 19.71 1.14 5.34
CA TYR A 189 19.19 2.26 6.14
C TYR A 189 18.91 3.47 5.26
N ALA A 190 17.78 4.15 5.50
CA ALA A 190 17.38 5.30 4.70
C ALA A 190 16.62 6.37 5.51
N LYS A 191 16.60 7.59 4.98
CA LYS A 191 15.72 8.69 5.41
C LYS A 191 15.21 9.49 4.21
N THR A 192 14.11 10.21 4.38
CA THR A 192 13.62 11.18 3.37
C THR A 192 14.10 12.60 3.70
N ALA A 193 13.89 13.55 2.79
CA ALA A 193 14.42 14.90 2.93
C ALA A 193 13.77 15.71 4.04
N PHE A 194 12.46 15.56 4.21
CA PHE A 194 11.69 16.37 5.15
C PHE A 194 11.07 15.54 6.26
N SER A 195 11.80 14.55 6.78
CA SER A 195 11.37 13.68 7.87
C SER A 195 12.55 13.30 8.77
N SER A 196 12.30 13.21 10.07
CA SER A 196 13.25 12.61 11.03
C SER A 196 12.97 11.12 11.25
N SER A 197 11.93 10.57 10.62
CA SER A 197 11.62 9.14 10.67
C SER A 197 12.70 8.31 9.98
N LYS A 198 12.90 7.10 10.50
CA LYS A 198 13.89 6.13 10.01
C LYS A 198 13.19 5.17 9.06
N PHE A 199 13.84 4.87 7.94
CA PHE A 199 13.31 3.99 6.92
C PHE A 199 14.32 2.91 6.53
N VAL A 200 13.80 1.88 5.86
CA VAL A 200 14.55 0.86 5.14
C VAL A 200 14.25 1.02 3.66
N LEU A 201 15.30 1.14 2.86
CA LEU A 201 15.23 1.05 1.41
C LEU A 201 15.53 -0.40 1.01
N LYS A 202 14.58 -1.06 0.35
CA LYS A 202 14.74 -2.41 -0.18
C LYS A 202 15.02 -2.36 -1.69
N THR A 203 16.09 -3.03 -2.11
CA THR A 203 16.51 -3.14 -3.51
C THR A 203 16.57 -4.61 -3.92
N PHE A 204 16.30 -4.92 -5.20
CA PHE A 204 16.42 -6.29 -5.70
C PHE A 204 17.88 -6.67 -5.92
N LYS A 205 18.26 -7.91 -5.56
CA LYS A 205 19.63 -8.43 -5.80
C LYS A 205 19.98 -8.49 -7.29
N LYS A 206 19.01 -8.86 -8.13
CA LYS A 206 19.18 -8.98 -9.59
C LYS A 206 18.56 -7.78 -10.32
N ALA A 207 19.31 -7.21 -11.27
CA ALA A 207 18.79 -6.20 -12.18
C ALA A 207 17.62 -6.77 -13.00
N GLY A 208 16.54 -6.00 -13.15
CA GLY A 208 15.29 -6.46 -13.78
C GLY A 208 14.50 -7.49 -12.94
N GLY A 209 14.92 -7.73 -11.69
CA GLY A 209 14.41 -8.81 -10.84
C GLY A 209 12.98 -8.66 -10.34
N ASN A 210 12.36 -7.48 -10.47
CA ASN A 210 10.91 -7.29 -10.39
C ASN A 210 10.52 -5.89 -10.86
N ARG A 211 9.35 -5.81 -11.49
CA ARG A 211 8.82 -4.57 -12.07
C ARG A 211 7.91 -3.86 -11.07
N MET A 212 7.57 -2.61 -11.35
CA MET A 212 6.73 -1.76 -10.49
C MET A 212 5.39 -2.43 -10.12
N GLU A 213 4.83 -3.25 -11.02
CA GLU A 213 3.62 -4.03 -10.77
C GLU A 213 3.74 -4.99 -9.58
N HIS A 214 4.88 -5.68 -9.40
CA HIS A 214 5.09 -6.58 -8.26
C HIS A 214 5.10 -5.80 -6.95
N LEU A 215 5.86 -4.70 -6.89
CA LEU A 215 5.91 -3.84 -5.70
C LEU A 215 4.55 -3.19 -5.40
N ALA A 216 3.79 -2.82 -6.44
CA ALA A 216 2.45 -2.27 -6.27
C ALA A 216 1.47 -3.31 -5.70
N ASP A 217 1.56 -4.57 -6.13
CA ASP A 217 0.73 -5.65 -5.59
C ASP A 217 1.13 -6.04 -4.17
N GLU A 218 2.44 -6.14 -3.86
CA GLU A 218 2.94 -6.30 -2.48
C GLU A 218 2.40 -5.17 -1.57
N MET A 219 2.49 -3.92 -2.05
CA MET A 219 1.98 -2.76 -1.32
C MET A 219 0.47 -2.84 -1.07
N ARG A 220 -0.32 -3.30 -2.05
CA ARG A 220 -1.76 -3.48 -1.87
C ARG A 220 -2.06 -4.59 -0.88
N ALA A 221 -1.38 -5.73 -0.97
CA ALA A 221 -1.55 -6.84 -0.04
C ALA A 221 -1.27 -6.39 1.40
N GLN A 222 -0.15 -5.70 1.62
CA GLN A 222 0.21 -5.18 2.94
C GLN A 222 -0.79 -4.12 3.44
N ALA A 223 -1.34 -3.28 2.54
CA ALA A 223 -2.40 -2.34 2.89
C ALA A 223 -3.71 -3.06 3.30
N LEU A 224 -4.05 -4.18 2.66
CA LEU A 224 -5.20 -5.01 3.05
C LEU A 224 -4.98 -5.66 4.42
N CYS A 225 -3.79 -6.24 4.67
CA CYS A 225 -3.42 -6.78 5.99
C CYS A 225 -3.55 -5.71 7.09
N LYS A 226 -3.12 -4.48 6.80
CA LYS A 226 -3.29 -3.36 7.72
C LYS A 226 -4.75 -3.00 7.97
N ALA A 227 -5.61 -3.07 6.95
CA ALA A 227 -7.05 -2.85 7.11
C ALA A 227 -7.70 -3.94 7.99
N PHE A 228 -7.29 -5.20 7.85
CA PHE A 228 -7.66 -6.26 8.79
C PHE A 228 -7.19 -5.94 10.20
N ALA A 229 -5.93 -5.50 10.37
CA ALA A 229 -5.37 -5.19 11.69
C ALA A 229 -6.11 -4.04 12.39
N LEU A 230 -6.56 -3.03 11.63
CA LEU A 230 -7.38 -1.94 12.17
C LEU A 230 -8.69 -2.44 12.78
N GLU A 231 -9.42 -3.29 12.06
CA GLU A 231 -10.66 -3.89 12.55
C GLU A 231 -10.40 -4.85 13.71
N PHE A 232 -9.39 -5.72 13.59
CA PHE A 232 -8.98 -6.63 14.66
C PHE A 232 -8.70 -5.88 15.98
N ASN A 233 -7.88 -4.82 15.91
CA ASN A 233 -7.56 -4.00 17.07
C ASN A 233 -8.80 -3.27 17.63
N ALA A 234 -9.69 -2.80 16.76
CA ALA A 234 -10.90 -2.12 17.18
C ALA A 234 -11.84 -3.07 17.97
N LEU A 235 -11.92 -4.34 17.58
CA LEU A 235 -12.68 -5.38 18.31
C LEU A 235 -12.06 -5.74 19.65
N LEU A 236 -10.72 -5.80 19.73
CA LEU A 236 -10.04 -6.12 21.00
C LEU A 236 -10.17 -4.99 22.01
N GLY A 237 -10.32 -3.75 21.55
CA GLY A 237 -10.50 -2.56 22.38
C GLY A 237 -9.21 -2.09 23.06
N SER A 238 -9.33 -1.10 23.95
CA SER A 238 -8.18 -0.38 24.51
C SER A 238 -7.31 -1.17 25.52
N GLY A 239 -7.74 -2.36 25.94
CA GLY A 239 -7.00 -3.20 26.88
C GLY A 239 -5.93 -4.08 26.24
N HIS A 240 -5.71 -3.96 24.93
CA HIS A 240 -4.75 -4.75 24.16
C HIS A 240 -3.82 -3.80 23.40
N GLU A 241 -2.53 -4.12 23.37
CA GLU A 241 -1.61 -3.39 22.49
C GLU A 241 -1.95 -3.70 21.03
N PRO A 242 -2.00 -2.69 20.14
CA PRO A 242 -2.41 -2.91 18.76
C PRO A 242 -1.38 -3.74 18.00
N LEU A 243 -1.86 -4.71 17.23
CA LEU A 243 -1.09 -5.31 16.15
C LEU A 243 -1.03 -4.34 14.98
N ASP A 244 0.13 -4.14 14.35
CA ASP A 244 0.23 -3.23 13.22
C ASP A 244 1.04 -3.83 12.08
N PHE A 245 0.67 -3.50 10.84
CA PHE A 245 1.50 -3.73 9.67
C PHE A 245 2.11 -2.41 9.24
N ILE A 246 3.43 -2.37 9.07
CA ILE A 246 4.08 -1.20 8.49
C ILE A 246 3.56 -0.99 7.06
N VAL A 247 3.74 0.20 6.52
CA VAL A 247 3.41 0.46 5.11
C VAL A 247 4.66 0.40 4.26
N THR A 248 4.49 -0.04 3.02
CA THR A 248 5.54 -0.01 2.00
C THR A 248 5.15 0.99 0.91
N THR A 249 6.15 1.63 0.32
CA THR A 249 6.02 2.56 -0.80
C THR A 249 6.80 1.99 -1.97
N ALA A 250 6.13 1.78 -3.11
CA ALA A 250 6.74 1.28 -4.33
C ALA A 250 7.30 2.44 -5.15
N LEU A 251 8.58 2.41 -5.51
CA LEU A 251 9.29 3.54 -6.10
C LEU A 251 10.15 3.12 -7.29
N ARG A 252 10.32 4.03 -8.23
CA ARG A 252 11.28 3.93 -9.33
C ARG A 252 12.34 4.99 -9.12
N ARG A 253 13.61 4.58 -9.24
CA ARG A 253 14.74 5.51 -9.22
C ARG A 253 14.71 6.41 -10.46
N GLY A 254 14.99 7.69 -10.27
CA GLY A 254 15.16 8.68 -11.32
C GLY A 254 16.63 8.85 -11.67
N GLY A 255 16.95 8.97 -12.96
CA GLY A 255 18.31 9.18 -13.45
C GLY A 255 18.59 8.41 -14.75
N ALA A 256 19.55 8.87 -15.54
CA ALA A 256 20.00 8.16 -16.73
C ALA A 256 20.95 7.02 -16.33
N GLY A 257 20.44 5.79 -16.24
CA GLY A 257 21.28 4.60 -16.12
C GLY A 257 20.87 3.53 -15.09
N ASP A 258 19.85 3.77 -14.26
CA ASP A 258 19.35 2.76 -13.30
C ASP A 258 17.81 2.71 -13.30
N ASP A 259 17.24 1.70 -13.96
CA ASP A 259 15.78 1.46 -14.06
C ASP A 259 15.25 0.62 -12.89
N GLY A 260 15.99 0.59 -11.77
CA GLY A 260 15.67 -0.20 -10.59
C GLY A 260 14.40 0.28 -9.89
N CYS A 261 13.41 -0.61 -9.79
CA CYS A 261 12.32 -0.45 -8.83
C CYS A 261 12.83 -0.77 -7.41
N VAL A 262 12.43 0.05 -6.44
CA VAL A 262 12.81 -0.07 -5.02
C VAL A 262 11.58 0.10 -4.15
N SER A 263 11.62 -0.41 -2.92
CA SER A 263 10.59 -0.10 -1.93
C SER A 263 11.16 0.63 -0.73
N LEU A 264 10.34 1.49 -0.12
CA LEU A 264 10.66 2.23 1.09
C LEU A 264 9.63 1.91 2.17
N GLU A 265 10.08 1.52 3.35
CA GLU A 265 9.22 1.17 4.48
C GLU A 265 9.80 1.69 5.81
N PRO A 266 8.98 1.94 6.84
CA PRO A 266 9.47 2.32 8.16
C PRO A 266 10.48 1.31 8.74
N TYR A 267 11.56 1.82 9.32
CA TYR A 267 12.50 0.99 10.07
C TYR A 267 11.89 0.56 11.41
N ILE A 268 11.87 -0.75 11.67
CA ILE A 268 11.40 -1.32 12.92
C ILE A 268 12.61 -1.73 13.79
N PRO A 269 12.92 -1.02 14.89
CA PRO A 269 14.05 -1.37 15.74
C PRO A 269 13.73 -2.57 16.64
N GLY A 270 14.66 -3.53 16.71
CA GLY A 270 14.65 -4.62 17.67
C GLY A 270 14.93 -5.98 17.03
N GLU A 271 14.61 -7.04 17.75
CA GLU A 271 14.84 -8.42 17.32
C GLU A 271 13.69 -8.89 16.42
N TYR A 272 14.05 -9.37 15.24
CA TYR A 272 13.11 -9.87 14.26
C TYR A 272 12.67 -11.29 14.60
N VAL A 273 11.36 -11.53 14.58
CA VAL A 273 10.75 -12.84 14.86
C VAL A 273 9.75 -13.17 13.76
N LYS A 274 9.76 -14.43 13.31
CA LYS A 274 8.78 -15.00 12.39
C LYS A 274 7.79 -15.85 13.19
N TYR A 275 6.61 -15.30 13.46
CA TYR A 275 5.58 -15.91 14.31
C TYR A 275 4.83 -17.05 13.60
N SER A 276 4.68 -16.95 12.28
CA SER A 276 4.14 -18.01 11.45
C SER A 276 4.80 -18.01 10.07
N SER A 277 4.75 -19.15 9.37
CA SER A 277 5.09 -19.22 7.94
C SER A 277 3.84 -19.37 7.07
N ASN A 278 4.01 -19.18 5.77
CA ASN A 278 2.97 -19.48 4.77
C ASN A 278 2.66 -20.98 4.60
N CYS A 279 3.50 -21.88 5.12
CA CYS A 279 3.32 -23.33 5.08
C CYS A 279 2.89 -23.95 6.42
N GLY A 280 2.38 -23.13 7.35
CA GLY A 280 1.75 -23.59 8.60
C GLY A 280 2.72 -23.81 9.77
N MET A 281 3.98 -23.41 9.65
CA MET A 281 4.90 -23.38 10.81
C MET A 281 4.44 -22.29 11.78
N VAL A 282 4.53 -22.58 13.08
CA VAL A 282 4.18 -21.65 14.16
C VAL A 282 5.36 -21.54 15.10
N GLU A 283 5.69 -20.31 15.50
CA GLU A 283 6.74 -20.07 16.49
C GLU A 283 6.37 -20.77 17.81
N PRO A 284 7.26 -21.59 18.42
CA PRO A 284 6.91 -22.41 19.59
C PRO A 284 6.57 -21.60 20.86
N SER A 285 6.90 -20.32 20.90
CA SER A 285 6.67 -19.45 22.06
C SER A 285 5.17 -19.19 22.29
N ASP A 286 4.65 -19.48 23.48
CA ASP A 286 3.31 -19.04 23.90
C ASP A 286 3.32 -17.60 24.44
N GLY A 287 4.00 -16.70 23.74
CA GLY A 287 4.02 -15.28 24.05
C GLY A 287 2.72 -14.60 23.62
N ASP A 288 2.36 -13.51 24.32
CA ASP A 288 1.19 -12.69 23.99
C ASP A 288 1.17 -12.20 22.53
N ILE A 289 2.34 -11.89 21.97
CA ILE A 289 2.48 -11.49 20.56
C ILE A 289 2.16 -12.66 19.62
N ASN A 290 2.66 -13.86 19.91
CA ASN A 290 2.38 -15.03 19.08
C ASN A 290 0.89 -15.39 19.13
N ARG A 291 0.26 -15.36 20.32
CA ARG A 291 -1.19 -15.55 20.45
C ARG A 291 -1.99 -14.52 19.65
N ALA A 292 -1.57 -13.25 19.66
CA ALA A 292 -2.18 -12.21 18.84
C ALA A 292 -2.00 -12.46 17.34
N ALA A 293 -0.82 -12.93 16.92
CA ALA A 293 -0.53 -13.29 15.53
C ALA A 293 -1.42 -14.45 15.04
N GLN A 294 -1.48 -15.56 15.78
CA GLN A 294 -2.32 -16.72 15.41
C GLN A 294 -3.81 -16.35 15.37
N ALA A 295 -4.28 -15.58 16.36
CA ALA A 295 -5.66 -15.10 16.39
C ALA A 295 -5.97 -14.12 15.26
N PHE A 296 -4.99 -13.33 14.84
CA PHE A 296 -5.13 -12.42 13.69
C PHE A 296 -5.31 -13.19 12.39
N SER A 297 -4.48 -14.20 12.11
CA SER A 297 -4.65 -15.08 10.94
C SER A 297 -6.03 -15.72 10.91
N HIS A 298 -6.47 -16.30 12.04
CA HIS A 298 -7.82 -16.88 12.16
C HIS A 298 -8.92 -15.83 11.93
N PHE A 299 -8.78 -14.65 12.53
CA PHE A 299 -9.72 -13.54 12.34
C PHE A 299 -9.82 -13.14 10.87
N THR A 300 -8.72 -13.09 10.11
CA THR A 300 -8.79 -12.72 8.68
C THR A 300 -9.60 -13.72 7.86
N PHE A 301 -9.48 -15.01 8.15
CA PHE A 301 -10.28 -16.07 7.54
C PHE A 301 -11.76 -15.95 7.91
N GLU A 302 -12.04 -15.77 9.20
CA GLU A 302 -13.40 -15.61 9.70
C GLU A 302 -14.09 -14.38 9.10
N ARG A 303 -13.43 -13.22 9.19
CA ARG A 303 -13.95 -11.91 8.80
C ARG A 303 -14.19 -11.78 7.29
N SER A 304 -13.47 -12.57 6.51
CA SER A 304 -13.56 -12.62 5.04
C SER A 304 -14.44 -13.75 4.51
N TRP A 305 -15.15 -14.49 5.39
CA TRP A 305 -15.99 -15.62 5.00
C TRP A 305 -15.19 -16.70 4.24
N GLY A 306 -13.95 -16.93 4.66
CA GLY A 306 -13.05 -17.92 4.06
C GLY A 306 -12.45 -17.54 2.71
N SER A 307 -12.53 -16.25 2.34
CA SER A 307 -11.96 -15.75 1.08
C SER A 307 -10.47 -15.41 1.20
N PHE A 308 -10.04 -14.93 2.37
CA PHE A 308 -8.67 -14.50 2.63
C PHE A 308 -8.13 -15.13 3.91
N LEU A 309 -6.86 -15.54 3.90
CA LEU A 309 -6.12 -15.84 5.12
C LEU A 309 -4.77 -15.15 5.07
N VAL A 310 -4.46 -14.35 6.09
CA VAL A 310 -3.15 -13.72 6.21
C VAL A 310 -2.23 -14.64 7.02
N SER A 311 -1.07 -14.97 6.46
CA SER A 311 -0.03 -15.80 7.06
C SER A 311 1.35 -15.11 6.91
N ASP A 312 2.42 -15.84 7.20
CA ASP A 312 3.79 -15.34 7.17
C ASP A 312 3.96 -14.10 8.07
N LEU A 313 3.40 -14.16 9.28
CA LEU A 313 3.40 -13.05 10.21
C LEU A 313 4.79 -12.92 10.85
N GLN A 314 5.48 -11.83 10.53
CA GLN A 314 6.86 -11.61 10.93
C GLN A 314 7.15 -10.13 11.15
N GLY A 315 8.11 -9.81 12.01
CA GLY A 315 8.49 -8.43 12.33
C GLY A 315 9.13 -8.30 13.70
N VAL A 316 8.97 -7.14 14.34
CA VAL A 316 9.50 -6.88 15.69
C VAL A 316 8.35 -6.54 16.63
N GLY A 317 8.12 -7.42 17.61
CA GLY A 317 7.00 -7.30 18.52
C GLY A 317 5.68 -7.30 17.76
N ARG A 318 4.81 -6.32 18.03
CA ARG A 318 3.51 -6.17 17.37
C ARG A 318 3.56 -5.39 16.04
N ASN A 319 4.73 -4.98 15.57
CA ASN A 319 4.89 -4.33 14.27
C ASN A 319 5.37 -5.36 13.25
N LEU A 320 4.48 -5.73 12.33
CA LEU A 320 4.65 -6.76 11.32
C LEU A 320 4.95 -6.17 9.95
N THR A 321 5.58 -6.96 9.08
CA THR A 321 5.92 -6.61 7.70
C THR A 321 5.90 -7.85 6.79
N ASP A 322 5.88 -7.63 5.48
CA ASP A 322 5.96 -8.65 4.43
C ASP A 322 5.01 -9.87 4.66
N PRO A 323 3.70 -9.65 4.94
CA PRO A 323 2.76 -10.75 5.11
C PRO A 323 2.44 -11.45 3.79
N VAL A 324 2.01 -12.70 3.87
CA VAL A 324 1.43 -13.45 2.75
C VAL A 324 -0.09 -13.48 2.87
N ILE A 325 -0.78 -13.30 1.75
CA ILE A 325 -2.24 -13.47 1.65
C ILE A 325 -2.53 -14.71 0.82
N HIS A 326 -3.26 -15.64 1.42
CA HIS A 326 -3.85 -16.78 0.72
C HIS A 326 -5.27 -16.41 0.28
N THR A 327 -5.61 -16.72 -0.98
CA THR A 327 -6.95 -16.50 -1.56
C THR A 327 -7.21 -17.48 -2.69
N LYS A 328 -8.47 -17.93 -2.82
CA LYS A 328 -8.90 -18.80 -3.93
C LYS A 328 -9.11 -18.04 -5.24
N ASP A 329 -9.29 -16.72 -5.15
CA ASP A 329 -9.47 -15.88 -6.33
C ASP A 329 -8.10 -15.60 -6.96
N GLU A 330 -7.82 -16.31 -8.05
CA GLU A 330 -6.60 -16.20 -8.84
C GLU A 330 -6.40 -14.80 -9.45
N ASN A 331 -7.42 -13.94 -9.47
CA ASN A 331 -7.32 -12.57 -9.99
C ASN A 331 -6.83 -11.56 -8.94
N ARG A 332 -6.66 -12.00 -7.69
CA ARG A 332 -6.21 -11.16 -6.57
C ARG A 332 -4.71 -11.23 -6.41
N PHE A 333 -4.07 -10.07 -6.28
CA PHE A 333 -2.63 -9.96 -6.03
C PHE A 333 -1.81 -10.85 -6.97
N LEU A 334 -2.08 -10.73 -8.28
CA LEU A 334 -1.59 -11.62 -9.36
C LEU A 334 -0.08 -11.87 -9.36
N PHE A 335 0.69 -10.93 -8.82
CA PHE A 335 2.14 -10.97 -8.79
C PHE A 335 2.73 -11.50 -7.48
N ASN A 336 1.89 -12.05 -6.59
CA ASN A 336 2.30 -12.67 -5.34
C ASN A 336 2.46 -14.18 -5.49
N ASP A 337 3.70 -14.63 -5.71
CA ASP A 337 4.03 -16.05 -5.91
C ASP A 337 3.86 -16.91 -4.63
N ASN A 338 3.70 -16.28 -3.46
CA ASN A 338 3.55 -16.99 -2.18
C ASN A 338 2.10 -17.35 -1.85
N ASN A 339 1.13 -17.02 -2.72
CA ASN A 339 -0.27 -17.42 -2.54
C ASN A 339 -0.46 -18.92 -2.82
N LEU A 340 -0.56 -19.72 -1.75
CA LEU A 340 -0.86 -21.15 -1.81
C LEU A 340 -2.37 -21.49 -1.92
N GLY A 341 -3.24 -20.50 -2.13
CA GLY A 341 -4.69 -20.69 -2.26
C GLY A 341 -5.30 -21.44 -1.08
N GLU A 342 -6.13 -22.45 -1.37
CA GLU A 342 -6.78 -23.27 -0.35
C GLU A 342 -5.81 -24.09 0.51
N ASP A 343 -4.65 -24.46 -0.03
CA ASP A 343 -3.68 -25.24 0.72
C ASP A 343 -3.04 -24.40 1.82
N GLY A 344 -2.83 -23.10 1.58
CA GLY A 344 -2.47 -22.14 2.62
C GLY A 344 -3.47 -22.11 3.78
N PHE A 345 -4.77 -22.24 3.50
CA PHE A 345 -5.80 -22.32 4.53
C PHE A 345 -5.65 -23.60 5.36
N LYS A 346 -5.51 -24.74 4.68
CA LYS A 346 -5.34 -26.05 5.34
C LYS A 346 -4.08 -26.11 6.17
N PHE A 347 -2.96 -25.55 5.69
CA PHE A 347 -1.71 -25.50 6.44
C PHE A 347 -1.87 -24.73 7.74
N PHE A 348 -2.50 -23.55 7.71
CA PHE A 348 -2.82 -22.80 8.91
C PHE A 348 -3.70 -23.60 9.88
N PHE A 349 -4.86 -24.09 9.44
CA PHE A 349 -5.79 -24.79 10.33
C PHE A 349 -5.25 -26.12 10.85
N THR A 350 -4.25 -26.72 10.19
CA THR A 350 -3.63 -27.97 10.67
C THR A 350 -2.87 -27.74 11.97
N THR A 351 -2.25 -26.58 12.15
CA THR A 351 -1.41 -26.25 13.31
C THR A 351 -2.05 -25.25 14.26
N HIS A 352 -3.10 -24.54 13.84
CA HIS A 352 -3.78 -23.55 14.67
C HIS A 352 -4.55 -24.16 15.83
N GLU A 353 -4.33 -23.60 17.01
CA GLU A 353 -5.13 -23.83 18.22
C GLU A 353 -5.74 -22.51 18.69
N CYS A 354 -7.06 -22.48 18.84
CA CYS A 354 -7.75 -21.28 19.30
C CYS A 354 -7.30 -20.86 20.70
N ASN A 355 -6.86 -19.62 20.84
CA ASN A 355 -6.46 -19.02 22.11
C ASN A 355 -7.52 -18.07 22.68
N GLU A 356 -7.21 -17.36 23.76
CA GLU A 356 -8.13 -16.45 24.43
C GLU A 356 -8.57 -15.26 23.58
N ILE A 357 -7.75 -14.85 22.61
CA ILE A 357 -8.09 -13.78 21.66
C ILE A 357 -9.10 -14.29 20.64
N CYS A 358 -8.90 -15.50 20.09
CA CYS A 358 -9.90 -16.17 19.25
C CYS A 358 -11.26 -16.27 19.96
N ARG A 359 -11.25 -16.72 21.23
CA ARG A 359 -12.47 -16.83 22.06
C ARG A 359 -13.11 -15.47 22.34
N LYS A 360 -12.31 -14.44 22.65
CA LYS A 360 -12.81 -13.07 22.87
C LYS A 360 -13.46 -12.49 21.61
N LEU A 361 -12.93 -12.82 20.44
CA LEU A 361 -13.47 -12.42 19.14
C LEU A 361 -14.59 -13.34 18.64
N ASP A 362 -14.96 -14.37 19.41
CA ASP A 362 -16.03 -15.31 19.08
C ASP A 362 -15.90 -15.90 17.66
N LEU A 363 -14.67 -16.27 17.29
CA LEU A 363 -14.37 -16.88 15.99
C LEU A 363 -14.93 -18.32 15.96
N GLN A 364 -15.76 -18.63 14.95
CA GLN A 364 -16.51 -19.89 14.89
C GLN A 364 -15.80 -20.98 14.07
N THR A 365 -14.97 -20.61 13.10
CA THR A 365 -14.31 -21.59 12.23
C THR A 365 -13.35 -22.50 12.99
N THR A 366 -13.42 -23.81 12.72
CA THR A 366 -12.56 -24.82 13.35
C THR A 366 -11.74 -25.63 12.36
N LYS A 367 -10.72 -26.33 12.87
CA LYS A 367 -9.90 -27.27 12.09
C LYS A 367 -10.73 -28.40 11.49
N GLU A 368 -11.71 -28.93 12.22
CA GLU A 368 -12.59 -30.01 11.76
C GLU A 368 -13.47 -29.55 10.60
N GLN A 369 -14.00 -28.32 10.69
CA GLN A 369 -14.76 -27.71 9.59
C GLN A 369 -13.88 -27.50 8.35
N CYS A 370 -12.64 -27.07 8.54
CA CYS A 370 -11.68 -26.94 7.45
C CYS A 370 -11.39 -28.29 6.76
N ALA A 371 -11.25 -29.36 7.53
CA ALA A 371 -11.04 -30.71 6.99
C ALA A 371 -12.28 -31.23 6.25
N ALA A 372 -13.48 -30.87 6.70
CA ALA A 372 -14.74 -31.26 6.08
C ALA A 372 -15.15 -30.38 4.89
N GLY A 373 -14.58 -29.17 4.76
CA GLY A 373 -15.01 -28.17 3.78
C GLY A 373 -16.37 -27.52 4.09
N ASP A 374 -16.85 -27.62 5.32
CA ASP A 374 -18.14 -27.09 5.78
C ASP A 374 -17.92 -26.02 6.87
N PHE A 375 -17.69 -24.78 6.44
CA PHE A 375 -17.37 -23.67 7.34
C PHE A 375 -18.63 -22.97 7.84
N ARG A 376 -18.62 -22.64 9.14
CA ARG A 376 -19.57 -21.69 9.74
C ARG A 376 -18.81 -20.45 10.18
N PHE A 377 -19.29 -19.30 9.76
CA PHE A 377 -18.67 -18.02 10.04
C PHE A 377 -19.56 -17.19 10.95
N ARG A 378 -18.92 -16.36 11.77
CA ARG A 378 -19.56 -15.28 12.49
C ARG A 378 -20.16 -14.26 11.51
N GLU A 379 -21.49 -14.08 11.59
CA GLU A 379 -22.22 -13.18 10.68
C GLU A 379 -22.22 -11.72 11.15
N ASP A 380 -22.34 -11.49 12.46
CA ASP A 380 -22.54 -10.18 13.06
C ASP A 380 -21.29 -9.67 13.79
N TRP A 381 -20.81 -8.49 13.38
CA TRP A 381 -19.67 -7.81 13.99
C TRP A 381 -20.12 -6.50 14.65
N PRO A 382 -19.60 -6.17 15.85
CA PRO A 382 -19.96 -4.93 16.54
C PRO A 382 -19.40 -3.70 15.79
N THR A 383 -20.02 -2.54 16.00
CA THR A 383 -19.55 -1.27 15.40
C THR A 383 -18.17 -0.87 15.93
N MET A 384 -17.26 -0.53 15.01
CA MET A 384 -15.84 -0.27 15.25
C MET A 384 -15.56 1.24 15.24
N ASN A 385 -15.30 1.89 16.39
CA ASN A 385 -15.11 3.36 16.43
C ASN A 385 -13.82 3.82 17.13
N THR A 386 -12.78 2.98 17.21
CA THR A 386 -11.68 3.23 18.17
C THR A 386 -10.29 3.45 17.56
N THR A 387 -10.04 3.09 16.30
CA THR A 387 -8.71 3.16 15.67
C THR A 387 -8.71 3.97 14.38
N VAL A 388 -7.61 4.68 14.13
CA VAL A 388 -7.31 5.39 12.87
C VAL A 388 -5.84 5.17 12.52
N CYS A 389 -5.43 5.50 11.30
CA CYS A 389 -4.01 5.51 10.93
C CYS A 389 -3.44 6.92 11.05
N CYS A 390 -2.14 7.02 11.35
CA CYS A 390 -1.37 8.24 11.19
C CYS A 390 -1.53 8.77 9.75
N SER A 391 -1.67 10.08 9.61
CA SER A 391 -1.93 10.75 8.33
C SER A 391 -0.70 10.84 7.42
N SER A 392 0.52 10.72 7.95
CA SER A 392 1.70 10.57 7.09
C SER A 392 1.57 9.26 6.29
N LYS A 393 1.55 9.36 4.94
CA LYS A 393 1.37 8.18 4.07
C LYS A 393 2.56 7.24 4.11
N LEU A 394 3.72 7.73 4.57
CA LEU A 394 4.93 6.95 4.81
C LEU A 394 4.96 6.29 6.21
N CYS A 395 4.12 6.75 7.15
CA CYS A 395 4.05 6.20 8.50
C CYS A 395 2.86 5.25 8.66
N ARG A 396 1.64 5.79 8.49
CA ARG A 396 0.35 5.10 8.67
C ARG A 396 0.19 4.27 9.95
N LYS A 397 1.02 4.47 10.99
CA LYS A 397 0.92 3.76 12.27
C LYS A 397 -0.52 3.77 12.79
N ILE A 398 -1.02 2.61 13.20
CA ILE A 398 -2.35 2.50 13.80
C ILE A 398 -2.32 3.19 15.16
N ILE A 399 -3.25 4.09 15.37
CA ILE A 399 -3.41 4.88 16.60
C ILE A 399 -4.85 4.77 17.09
N GLN A 400 -5.02 4.68 18.40
CA GLN A 400 -6.33 4.86 19.00
C GLN A 400 -6.80 6.30 18.73
N LEU A 401 -8.03 6.46 18.27
CA LEU A 401 -8.59 7.77 17.90
C LEU A 401 -8.51 8.79 19.05
N ALA A 402 -8.68 8.33 20.29
CA ALA A 402 -8.56 9.14 21.50
C ALA A 402 -7.13 9.66 21.76
N ARG A 403 -6.11 8.96 21.23
CA ARG A 403 -4.69 9.32 21.37
C ARG A 403 -4.14 10.09 20.17
N ALA A 404 -4.90 10.18 19.08
CA ALA A 404 -4.48 10.86 17.87
C ALA A 404 -4.37 12.38 18.09
N LYS A 405 -3.23 12.97 17.68
CA LYS A 405 -3.07 14.43 17.66
C LYS A 405 -3.79 15.03 16.45
N LYS A 406 -4.39 16.20 16.64
CA LYS A 406 -5.21 16.92 15.64
C LYS A 406 -4.92 18.41 15.74
N SER A 407 -5.03 19.13 14.63
CA SER A 407 -5.01 20.60 14.61
C SER A 407 -6.02 21.14 13.59
N PRO A 408 -6.61 22.32 13.84
CA PRO A 408 -7.39 23.05 12.84
C PRO A 408 -6.62 23.33 11.54
N ASP A 409 -5.29 23.53 11.61
CA ASP A 409 -4.43 23.84 10.45
C ASP A 409 -4.32 22.64 9.50
N PHE A 410 -4.49 21.43 10.04
CA PHE A 410 -4.47 20.17 9.31
C PHE A 410 -5.79 19.41 9.53
N ALA A 411 -6.91 20.10 9.34
CA ALA A 411 -8.24 19.52 9.53
C ALA A 411 -8.39 18.18 8.78
N GLY A 412 -9.03 17.20 9.43
CA GLY A 412 -9.20 15.85 8.89
C GLY A 412 -7.98 14.93 9.01
N HIS A 413 -6.85 15.41 9.53
CA HIS A 413 -5.64 14.61 9.71
C HIS A 413 -5.46 14.18 11.17
N PHE A 414 -4.93 12.96 11.36
CA PHE A 414 -4.69 12.32 12.64
C PHE A 414 -3.21 11.93 12.73
N TRP A 415 -2.50 12.39 13.74
CA TRP A 415 -1.05 12.19 13.83
C TRP A 415 -0.68 11.33 15.03
N CYS A 416 0.27 10.42 14.83
CA CYS A 416 0.90 9.69 15.93
C CYS A 416 1.86 10.61 16.69
N GLU A 417 2.28 10.18 17.89
CA GLU A 417 3.19 10.94 18.76
C GLU A 417 4.55 11.24 18.09
N GLU A 418 4.99 10.41 17.15
CA GLU A 418 6.28 10.56 16.47
C GLU A 418 6.19 11.50 15.25
N CYS A 419 5.08 11.50 14.52
CA CYS A 419 4.89 12.37 13.34
C CYS A 419 4.37 13.76 13.70
N TRP A 420 3.66 13.90 14.83
CA TRP A 420 3.06 15.17 15.23
C TRP A 420 4.10 16.31 15.40
N PRO A 421 5.22 16.12 16.12
CA PRO A 421 6.23 17.17 16.27
C PRO A 421 6.92 17.55 14.95
N GLN A 422 6.97 16.63 13.99
CA GLN A 422 7.64 16.86 12.70
C GLN A 422 6.95 17.93 11.85
N LEU A 423 5.64 18.12 12.03
CA LEU A 423 4.91 19.21 11.36
C LEU A 423 5.53 20.57 11.65
N LYS A 424 5.93 20.81 12.91
CA LYS A 424 6.61 22.03 13.35
C LYS A 424 8.10 22.01 13.07
N LEU A 425 8.76 20.85 13.21
CA LEU A 425 10.19 20.71 12.99
C LEU A 425 10.61 21.12 11.56
N PHE A 426 9.77 20.79 10.58
CA PHE A 426 9.97 21.12 9.18
C PHE A 426 9.00 22.22 8.71
N ALA A 427 8.65 23.14 9.62
CA ALA A 427 7.89 24.33 9.26
C ALA A 427 8.83 25.38 8.65
N GLU A 428 8.42 25.93 7.51
CA GLU A 428 9.13 26.96 6.77
C GLU A 428 8.16 28.04 6.34
N THR A 429 8.67 29.25 6.17
CA THR A 429 7.89 30.39 5.72
C THR A 429 8.04 30.55 4.21
N GLU A 430 6.92 30.59 3.50
CA GLU A 430 6.84 30.80 2.05
C GLU A 430 6.22 32.16 1.73
N TYR A 431 6.51 32.66 0.52
CA TYR A 431 6.04 33.96 0.06
C TYR A 431 5.19 33.82 -1.19
N CYS A 432 4.01 34.41 -1.16
CA CYS A 432 3.12 34.52 -2.32
C CYS A 432 3.20 35.93 -2.89
N ASN A 433 3.71 36.05 -4.12
CA ASN A 433 3.83 37.31 -4.86
C ASN A 433 2.79 37.37 -5.98
N GLU A 434 1.52 37.52 -5.59
CA GLU A 434 0.39 37.67 -6.52
C GLU A 434 -0.17 39.10 -6.39
N GLY A 435 -0.22 39.82 -7.51
CA GLY A 435 -0.60 41.24 -7.54
C GLY A 435 0.48 42.17 -6.96
N ASN A 436 0.04 43.22 -6.24
CA ASN A 436 0.91 44.26 -5.65
C ASN A 436 1.26 44.02 -4.16
N SER A 437 0.90 42.86 -3.60
CA SER A 437 1.12 42.53 -2.19
C SER A 437 1.87 41.22 -2.05
N SER A 438 2.93 41.21 -1.23
CA SER A 438 3.63 39.98 -0.84
C SER A 438 2.98 39.44 0.43
N HIS A 439 2.49 38.19 0.38
CA HIS A 439 1.90 37.53 1.53
C HIS A 439 2.83 36.44 2.04
N GLU A 440 3.19 36.52 3.32
CA GLU A 440 3.96 35.52 4.04
C GLU A 440 3.02 34.46 4.63
N PHE A 441 3.35 33.18 4.49
CA PHE A 441 2.58 32.09 5.10
C PHE A 441 3.45 30.87 5.41
N ASP A 442 3.13 30.20 6.52
CA ASP A 442 3.87 29.01 6.93
C ASP A 442 3.37 27.74 6.24
N VAL A 443 4.32 26.86 5.91
CA VAL A 443 4.09 25.53 5.35
C VAL A 443 4.91 24.50 6.14
N SER A 444 4.41 23.28 6.23
CA SER A 444 5.21 22.16 6.75
C SER A 444 5.71 21.30 5.60
N ARG A 445 7.03 21.30 5.34
CA ARG A 445 7.64 20.46 4.30
C ARG A 445 7.38 18.97 4.57
N PHE A 446 7.41 18.55 5.84
CA PHE A 446 7.04 17.20 6.26
C PHE A 446 5.60 16.84 5.88
N PHE A 447 4.65 17.77 6.09
CA PHE A 447 3.26 17.54 5.68
C PHE A 447 3.18 17.26 4.18
N TYR A 448 3.67 18.17 3.35
CA TYR A 448 3.55 18.05 1.89
C TYR A 448 4.31 16.83 1.33
N GLU A 449 5.53 16.55 1.80
CA GLU A 449 6.28 15.33 1.44
C GLU A 449 5.48 14.07 1.82
N SER A 450 4.99 13.99 3.07
CA SER A 450 4.24 12.83 3.57
C SER A 450 2.90 12.60 2.86
N GLN A 451 2.32 13.64 2.26
CA GLN A 451 1.10 13.54 1.47
C GLN A 451 1.35 13.27 -0.02
N GLY A 452 2.61 13.32 -0.48
CA GLY A 452 2.97 13.26 -1.89
C GLY A 452 2.40 14.44 -2.66
N GLN A 453 2.42 15.63 -2.05
CA GLN A 453 1.90 16.87 -2.63
C GLN A 453 3.03 17.89 -2.77
N PRO A 454 3.00 18.74 -3.81
CA PRO A 454 3.93 19.85 -3.91
C PRO A 454 3.64 20.87 -2.80
N VAL A 455 4.69 21.53 -2.34
CA VAL A 455 4.56 22.68 -1.44
C VAL A 455 3.86 23.81 -2.20
N PRO A 456 2.82 24.44 -1.62
CA PRO A 456 2.08 25.48 -2.30
C PRO A 456 2.94 26.73 -2.49
N GLN A 457 2.88 27.29 -3.69
CA GLN A 457 3.54 28.56 -4.01
C GLN A 457 2.65 29.79 -3.73
N LYS A 458 1.37 29.57 -3.45
CA LYS A 458 0.38 30.63 -3.19
C LYS A 458 -0.21 30.52 -1.79
N CYS A 459 -0.49 31.66 -1.16
CA CYS A 459 -1.14 31.70 0.15
C CYS A 459 -2.58 31.15 0.05
N ARG A 460 -3.22 30.88 1.19
CA ARG A 460 -4.56 30.26 1.22
C ARG A 460 -5.62 31.12 0.51
N GLU A 461 -5.56 32.43 0.69
CA GLU A 461 -6.52 33.38 0.08
C GLU A 461 -6.41 33.35 -1.45
N HIS A 462 -5.20 33.49 -1.99
CA HIS A 462 -4.97 33.45 -3.44
C HIS A 462 -5.23 32.06 -4.03
N ARG A 463 -5.00 30.97 -3.29
CA ARG A 463 -5.40 29.61 -3.74
C ARG A 463 -6.92 29.44 -3.84
N GLN A 464 -7.69 30.03 -2.92
CA GLN A 464 -9.15 29.94 -2.95
C GLN A 464 -9.77 30.85 -4.01
N ALA A 465 -9.10 31.95 -4.35
CA ALA A 465 -9.53 32.87 -5.40
C ALA A 465 -9.15 32.41 -6.82
N ASP A 466 -8.22 31.46 -6.95
CA ASP A 466 -7.75 30.95 -8.25
C ASP A 466 -8.76 29.95 -8.86
N PRO A 467 -9.43 30.30 -9.97
CA PRO A 467 -10.42 29.42 -10.61
C PRO A 467 -9.79 28.13 -11.17
N SER A 468 -8.46 28.10 -11.43
CA SER A 468 -7.75 26.90 -11.90
C SER A 468 -7.40 25.92 -10.76
N VAL A 469 -7.31 26.42 -9.53
CA VAL A 469 -7.07 25.59 -8.33
C VAL A 469 -8.38 25.03 -7.79
N SER A 470 -9.53 25.68 -8.06
CA SER A 470 -10.86 25.10 -7.76
C SER A 470 -11.14 23.80 -8.52
N SER A 471 -10.54 23.59 -9.70
CA SER A 471 -10.64 22.32 -10.45
C SER A 471 -9.54 21.30 -10.08
N ALA A 472 -8.34 21.74 -9.70
CA ALA A 472 -7.26 20.84 -9.27
C ALA A 472 -7.40 20.36 -7.81
N SER A 473 -8.00 21.17 -6.94
CA SER A 473 -8.40 20.78 -5.59
C SER A 473 -9.52 19.73 -5.60
N ALA A 474 -10.20 19.54 -6.74
CA ALA A 474 -11.24 18.54 -6.94
C ALA A 474 -10.72 17.11 -7.14
N VAL A 475 -9.40 16.89 -7.22
CA VAL A 475 -8.81 15.52 -7.22
C VAL A 475 -8.41 15.06 -5.81
N GLY A 476 -8.68 15.87 -4.79
CA GLY A 476 -8.40 15.58 -3.38
C GLY A 476 -9.57 15.87 -2.44
N GLY A 477 -10.81 15.60 -2.87
CA GLY A 477 -11.99 15.73 -2.01
C GLY A 477 -13.29 15.74 -2.81
N SER A 478 -14.10 14.68 -2.67
CA SER A 478 -15.47 14.66 -3.17
C SER A 478 -16.29 15.78 -2.51
N LEU A 479 -16.82 16.69 -3.32
CA LEU A 479 -17.69 17.79 -2.88
C LEU A 479 -19.01 17.84 -3.66
N TRP A 480 -19.72 16.72 -3.78
CA TRP A 480 -21.14 16.73 -4.14
C TRP A 480 -21.92 15.68 -3.32
N ASN A 481 -22.38 16.10 -2.14
CA ASN A 481 -23.77 15.90 -1.68
C ASN A 481 -23.92 16.47 -0.25
N ARG A 482 -24.15 17.78 -0.16
CA ARG A 482 -24.99 18.32 0.92
C ARG A 482 -26.40 18.45 0.36
N SER A 483 -27.28 17.55 0.76
CA SER A 483 -28.69 17.89 0.94
C SER A 483 -29.22 17.27 2.22
N LYS A 484 -30.05 18.07 2.87
CA LYS A 484 -30.59 17.94 4.22
C LYS A 484 -31.32 16.60 4.42
N THR A 485 -31.08 15.97 5.57
CA THR A 485 -32.13 15.41 6.44
C THR A 485 -31.56 15.20 7.83
N ALA A 486 -32.07 15.95 8.81
CA ALA A 486 -31.95 15.61 10.21
C ALA A 486 -32.87 14.40 10.48
N GLY A 487 -32.32 13.32 11.03
CA GLY A 487 -33.07 12.13 11.41
C GLY A 487 -32.23 11.24 12.33
N SER A 488 -32.60 11.23 13.60
CA SER A 488 -32.43 10.18 14.62
C SER A 488 -31.32 9.13 14.43
N LEU A 489 -30.32 9.15 15.33
CA LEU A 489 -29.36 8.08 15.57
C LEU A 489 -30.05 6.79 16.04
N SER A 490 -30.15 5.79 15.17
CA SER A 490 -30.26 4.37 15.58
C SER A 490 -28.99 3.63 15.19
N ARG A 491 -28.41 2.92 16.17
CA ARG A 491 -27.28 1.99 15.99
C ARG A 491 -27.72 0.85 15.08
N GLU A 492 -27.07 0.69 13.93
CA GLU A 492 -27.28 -0.43 13.02
C GLU A 492 -26.03 -1.32 12.99
N SER A 493 -26.25 -2.62 13.11
CA SER A 493 -25.27 -3.70 12.94
C SER A 493 -24.92 -3.86 11.46
N VAL A 494 -23.65 -4.20 11.16
CA VAL A 494 -23.19 -4.44 9.78
C VAL A 494 -23.40 -5.92 9.43
N SER A 495 -24.34 -6.19 8.52
CA SER A 495 -24.56 -7.53 7.95
C SER A 495 -23.47 -7.89 6.95
N GLY A 496 -22.85 -9.06 7.11
CA GLY A 496 -21.70 -9.51 6.31
C GLY A 496 -22.01 -10.16 4.96
N ARG A 497 -23.25 -10.11 4.44
CA ARG A 497 -23.65 -10.78 3.19
C ARG A 497 -24.08 -9.81 2.09
N THR A 498 -23.11 -9.27 1.33
CA THR A 498 -23.38 -8.70 -0.01
C THR A 498 -22.26 -9.08 -0.98
N TRP A 499 -22.24 -10.35 -1.38
CA TRP A 499 -21.50 -10.84 -2.55
C TRP A 499 -22.43 -11.77 -3.31
N GLY A 500 -22.85 -11.37 -4.51
CA GLY A 500 -23.72 -12.16 -5.39
C GLY A 500 -22.91 -12.73 -6.55
N TYR A 501 -22.92 -14.06 -6.63
CA TYR A 501 -22.68 -15.00 -7.74
C TYR A 501 -21.76 -14.62 -8.90
#